data_AF-A0A4Q3CAV4-F1
#
_entry.id   AF-A0A4Q3CAV4-F1
#
_cell.length_a   1.000
_cell.length_b   1.000
_cell.length_c   1.000
_cell.angle_alpha   90.00
_cell.angle_beta   90.00
_cell.angle_gamma   90.00
#
_symmetry.space_group_name_H-M   'P 1'
#
loop_
_entity.id
_entity.type
_entity.pdbx_description
1 polymer ?
#
loop_
_entity_poly.entity_id
_entity_poly.type
_entity_poly.pdbx_seq_one_letter_code
_entity_poly.pdbx_strand_id
1 'polypeptide(L)'
;MTQHKEEPKKKSKVIPVVLGFILLAGLVFGIKEYIYFSKHEDTDDAQIDADISPVVARVGGYVDSILFEENTHVKKGQLLV
;
A
#
# COMPACT_ATOMS: atom_id res chain seq x y z
N MET A 1 -1.73 -58.53 37.04
CA MET A 1 -2.53 -57.54 36.28
C MET A 1 -2.50 -56.23 37.05
N THR A 2 -1.56 -55.33 36.75
CA THR A 2 -1.48 -54.02 37.39
C THR A 2 -2.28 -53.02 36.57
N GLN A 3 -3.48 -52.68 37.05
CA GLN A 3 -4.32 -51.62 36.47
C GLN A 3 -3.68 -50.26 36.74
N HIS A 4 -3.32 -49.54 35.67
CA HIS A 4 -3.01 -48.11 35.75
C HIS A 4 -4.33 -47.34 35.76
N LYS A 5 -4.65 -46.71 36.89
CA LYS A 5 -5.81 -45.82 37.03
C LYS A 5 -5.43 -44.47 36.43
N GLU A 6 -5.94 -44.17 35.23
CA GLU A 6 -5.81 -42.83 34.65
C GLU A 6 -6.59 -41.82 35.50
N GLU A 7 -5.88 -40.86 36.10
CA GLU A 7 -6.50 -39.75 36.81
C GLU A 7 -7.14 -38.75 35.85
N PRO A 8 -8.31 -38.19 36.16
CA PRO A 8 -9.01 -37.28 35.27
C PRO A 8 -8.20 -35.98 35.11
N LYS A 9 -7.70 -35.72 33.89
CA LYS A 9 -6.98 -34.48 33.57
C LYS A 9 -7.88 -33.27 33.87
N LYS A 10 -7.46 -32.48 34.86
CA LYS A 10 -8.12 -31.24 35.29
C LYS A 10 -8.18 -30.27 34.09
N LYS A 11 -9.38 -29.85 33.67
CA LYS A 11 -9.55 -28.86 32.58
C LYS A 11 -8.75 -27.60 32.92
N SER A 12 -7.75 -27.27 32.11
CA SER A 12 -6.91 -26.10 32.34
C SER A 12 -7.70 -24.83 31.99
N LYS A 13 -7.66 -23.83 32.88
CA LYS A 13 -8.26 -22.51 32.62
C LYS A 13 -7.40 -21.64 31.69
N VAL A 14 -6.28 -22.18 31.20
CA VAL A 14 -5.32 -21.45 30.37
C VAL A 14 -5.94 -21.06 29.03
N ILE A 15 -6.67 -21.99 28.40
CA ILE A 15 -7.30 -21.77 27.08
C ILE A 15 -8.30 -20.60 27.12
N PRO A 16 -9.29 -20.54 28.04
CA PRO A 16 -10.22 -19.41 28.07
C PRO A 16 -9.55 -18.08 28.46
N VAL A 17 -8.49 -18.10 29.27
CA VAL A 17 -7.74 -16.89 29.62
C VAL A 17 -6.97 -16.35 28.42
N VAL A 18 -6.26 -17.20 27.69
CA VAL A 18 -5.54 -16.81 26.47
C VAL A 18 -6.51 -16.30 25.41
N LEU A 19 -7.66 -16.97 25.25
CA LEU A 19 -8.69 -16.55 24.30
C LEU A 19 -9.26 -15.17 24.68
N GLY A 20 -9.52 -14.93 25.96
CA GLY A 20 -9.94 -13.62 26.46
C GLY A 20 -8.90 -12.54 26.17
N PHE A 21 -7.61 -12.85 26.32
CA PHE A 21 -6.52 -11.91 26.04
C PHE A 21 -6.42 -11.57 24.55
N ILE A 22 -6.54 -12.57 23.66
CA ILE A 22 -6.53 -12.38 22.20
C ILE A 22 -7.72 -11.51 21.78
N LEU A 23 -8.91 -11.80 22.30
CA LEU A 23 -10.11 -11.00 22.02
C LEU A 23 -9.92 -9.54 22.45
N LEU A 24 -9.38 -9.32 23.65
CA LEU A 24 -9.13 -7.97 24.15
C LEU A 24 -8.11 -7.22 23.28
N ALA A 25 -7.01 -7.87 22.91
CA ALA A 25 -5.98 -7.29 22.07
C ALA A 25 -6.52 -6.95 20.66
N GLY A 26 -7.31 -7.85 20.07
CA GLY A 26 -7.97 -7.62 18.79
C GLY A 26 -8.97 -6.46 18.84
N LEU A 27 -9.74 -6.33 19.93
CA LEU A 27 -10.66 -5.22 20.15
C LEU A 27 -9.92 -3.88 20.22
N VAL A 28 -8.84 -3.81 21.01
CA VAL A 28 -8.02 -2.60 21.14
C VAL A 28 -7.40 -2.20 19.79
N PHE A 29 -6.83 -3.17 19.07
CA PHE A 29 -6.26 -2.92 17.74
C PHE A 29 -7.31 -2.44 16.75
N GLY A 30 -8.44 -3.15 16.65
CA GLY A 30 -9.53 -2.81 15.73
C GLY A 30 -10.14 -1.43 16.00
N ILE A 31 -10.35 -1.05 17.27
CA ILE A 31 -10.84 0.28 17.62
C ILE A 31 -9.85 1.37 17.23
N LYS A 32 -8.55 1.17 17.50
CA LYS A 32 -7.52 2.15 17.12
C LYS A 32 -7.48 2.36 15.62
N GLU A 33 -7.48 1.26 14.86
CA GLU A 33 -7.41 1.29 13.41
C GLU A 33 -8.67 1.92 12.79
N TYR A 34 -9.84 1.59 13.32
CA TYR A 34 -11.10 2.22 12.90
C TYR A 34 -11.11 3.74 13.13
N ILE A 35 -10.61 4.21 14.29
CA ILE A 35 -10.51 5.65 14.56
C ILE A 35 -9.49 6.32 13.63
N TYR A 36 -8.40 5.63 13.28
CA TYR A 36 -7.38 6.14 12.37
C TYR A 36 -7.97 6.37 10.97
N PHE A 37 -8.55 5.33 10.36
CA PHE A 37 -9.16 5.40 9.03
C PHE A 37 -10.44 6.25 8.98
N SER A 38 -11.15 6.39 10.10
CA SER A 38 -12.29 7.31 10.16
C SER A 38 -11.87 8.79 10.14
N LYS A 39 -10.60 9.10 10.42
CA LYS A 39 -10.08 10.47 10.52
C LYS A 39 -9.05 10.82 9.45
N HIS A 40 -8.46 9.81 8.81
CA HIS A 40 -7.51 9.97 7.72
C HIS A 40 -8.12 9.35 6.47
N GLU A 41 -8.48 10.22 5.53
CA GLU A 41 -8.81 9.80 4.18
C GLU A 41 -7.50 9.76 3.40
N ASP A 42 -6.97 8.54 3.19
CA ASP A 42 -5.83 8.34 2.33
C ASP A 42 -6.31 8.53 0.88
N THR A 43 -5.73 9.50 0.18
CA THR A 43 -6.01 9.75 -1.23
C THR A 43 -4.82 9.28 -2.07
N ASP A 44 -5.04 8.25 -2.89
CA ASP A 44 -4.03 7.70 -3.81
C ASP A 44 -4.17 8.31 -5.22
N ASP A 45 -5.31 8.97 -5.49
CA ASP A 45 -5.67 9.51 -6.80
C ASP A 45 -5.23 10.97 -6.95
N ALA A 46 -3.94 11.24 -6.74
CA ALA A 46 -3.37 12.54 -7.08
C ALA A 46 -3.21 12.65 -8.60
N GLN A 47 -4.19 13.25 -9.29
CA GLN A 47 -4.10 13.53 -10.72
C GLN A 47 -3.40 14.87 -10.96
N ILE A 48 -2.39 14.88 -11.84
CA ILE A 48 -1.73 16.11 -12.30
C ILE A 48 -2.47 16.60 -13.54
N ASP A 49 -3.11 17.77 -13.45
CA ASP A 49 -3.65 18.48 -14.61
C ASP A 49 -2.54 19.34 -15.23
N ALA A 50 -2.30 19.19 -16.53
CA ALA A 50 -1.19 19.84 -17.22
C ALA A 50 -1.57 20.27 -18.63
N ASP A 51 -1.31 21.54 -18.94
CA ASP A 51 -1.43 22.07 -20.29
C ASP A 51 -0.25 21.61 -21.16
N ILE A 52 -0.52 20.78 -22.17
CA ILE A 52 0.50 20.25 -23.09
C ILE A 52 0.45 21.02 -24.41
N SER A 53 1.56 21.67 -24.75
CA SER A 53 1.77 22.27 -26.08
C SER A 53 2.67 21.36 -26.93
N PRO A 54 2.12 20.62 -27.90
CA PRO A 54 2.92 19.71 -28.72
C PRO A 54 3.86 20.48 -29.67
N VAL A 55 5.08 19.97 -29.83
CA VAL A 55 6.05 20.48 -30.80
C VAL A 55 6.05 19.58 -32.03
N VAL A 56 5.67 20.12 -33.19
CA VAL A 56 5.60 19.37 -34.46
C VAL A 56 6.72 19.82 -35.39
N ALA A 57 7.43 18.86 -35.99
CA ALA A 57 8.42 19.14 -37.03
C ALA A 57 7.73 19.74 -38.27
N ARG A 58 8.14 20.94 -38.68
CA ARG A 58 7.53 21.66 -39.82
C ARG A 58 8.22 21.35 -41.16
N VAL A 59 8.66 20.11 -41.36
CA VAL A 59 9.37 19.68 -42.58
C VAL A 59 8.84 18.32 -43.05
N GLY A 60 8.89 18.09 -44.37
CA GLY A 60 8.58 16.77 -44.93
C GLY A 60 9.75 15.81 -44.71
N GLY A 61 9.53 14.71 -43.99
CA GLY A 61 10.55 13.73 -43.69
C GLY A 61 10.16 12.79 -42.54
N TYR A 62 11.00 11.82 -42.25
CA TYR A 62 10.86 10.92 -41.10
C TYR A 62 11.78 11.37 -39.96
N VAL A 63 11.37 11.11 -38.71
CA VAL A 63 12.22 11.32 -37.54
C VAL A 63 13.32 10.25 -37.53
N ASP A 64 14.59 10.68 -37.53
CA ASP A 64 15.75 9.79 -37.47
C ASP A 64 16.12 9.44 -36.02
N SER A 65 16.06 10.42 -35.11
CA SER A 65 16.42 10.23 -33.69
C SER A 65 15.62 11.12 -32.74
N ILE A 66 15.53 10.71 -31.48
CA ILE A 66 14.92 11.49 -30.38
C ILE A 66 16.01 11.68 -29.32
N LEU A 67 16.25 12.93 -28.94
CA LEU A 67 17.38 13.34 -28.09
C LEU A 67 16.95 13.68 -26.66
N PHE A 68 15.78 13.20 -26.23
CA PHE A 68 15.28 13.38 -24.88
C PHE A 68 14.52 12.14 -24.40
N GLU A 69 14.45 11.99 -23.08
CA GLU A 69 13.64 10.99 -22.40
C GLU A 69 12.43 11.64 -21.74
N GLU A 70 11.44 10.84 -21.37
CA GLU A 70 10.22 11.32 -20.73
C GLU A 70 10.52 12.13 -19.46
N ASN A 71 9.80 13.25 -19.28
CA ASN A 71 9.98 14.17 -18.14
C ASN A 71 11.38 14.78 -18.00
N THR A 72 12.21 14.76 -19.05
CA THR A 72 13.51 15.44 -19.04
C THR A 72 13.33 16.95 -18.97
N HIS A 73 14.06 17.60 -18.05
CA HIS A 73 14.08 19.06 -18.00
C HIS A 73 14.85 19.64 -19.18
N VAL A 74 14.20 20.52 -19.96
CA VAL A 74 14.78 21.12 -21.16
C VAL A 74 14.97 22.64 -21.02
N LYS A 75 15.95 23.18 -21.75
CA LYS A 75 16.18 24.62 -21.84
C LYS A 75 15.70 25.16 -23.18
N LYS A 76 15.40 26.46 -23.23
CA LYS A 76 15.06 27.16 -24.47
C LYS A 76 16.17 26.96 -25.51
N GLY A 77 15.80 26.47 -26.70
CA GLY A 77 16.73 26.24 -27.81
C GLY A 77 17.46 24.89 -27.79
N GLN A 78 17.17 24.01 -26.83
CA GLN A 78 17.70 22.66 -26.81
C GLN A 78 17.17 21.85 -28.00
N LEU A 79 18.06 21.11 -28.67
CA LEU A 79 17.71 20.19 -29.75
C LEU A 79 17.07 18.94 -29.14
N LEU A 80 15.89 18.56 -29.67
CA LEU A 80 15.10 17.44 -29.16
C LEU A 80 14.86 16.35 -30.20
N VAL A 81 14.84 16.71 -31.48
CA VAL A 81 14.54 15.86 -32.64
C VAL A 81 15.32 16.37 -33.84
#